data_AF-A0A8I0JE26-F1
#
_entry.id   AF-A0A8I0JE26-F1
#
_cell.length_a   1.000
_cell.length_b   1.000
_cell.length_c   1.000
_cell.angle_alpha   90.00
_cell.angle_beta   90.00
_cell.angle_gamma   90.00
#
_symmetry.space_group_name_H-M   'P 1'
#
loop_
_entity.id
_entity.type
_entity.pdbx_description
1 polymer ?
#
loop_
_entity_poly.entity_id
_entity_poly.type
_entity_poly.pdbx_seq_one_letter_code
_entity_poly.pdbx_strand_id
1 'polypeptide(L)' 'MTIEADHQHRRYIVRYPDGMTAEEGHALLEQARDDLAPNLTLIAADDGATIEGETWHVLSVCLALPLFEVNEIL' A
#
# COMPACT_ATOMS: atom_id res chain seq x y z
N MET A 1 -24.56 -13.06 11.36
CA MET A 1 -23.27 -13.31 10.70
C MET A 1 -22.34 -12.26 11.25
N THR A 2 -21.56 -12.61 12.27
CA THR A 2 -20.47 -11.76 12.72
C THR A 2 -19.48 -11.79 11.57
N ILE A 3 -19.34 -10.68 10.84
CA ILE A 3 -18.15 -10.50 10.03
C ILE A 3 -17.07 -10.41 11.10
N GLU A 4 -16.42 -11.53 11.40
CA GLU A 4 -15.07 -11.46 11.94
C GLU A 4 -14.35 -10.62 10.89
N ALA A 5 -14.14 -9.34 11.21
CA ALA A 5 -13.23 -8.50 10.48
C ALA A 5 -11.90 -9.21 10.69
N ASP A 6 -11.64 -10.18 9.81
CA ASP A 6 -10.43 -10.94 9.85
C ASP A 6 -9.36 -9.89 9.64
N HIS A 7 -8.69 -9.50 10.73
CA HIS A 7 -7.56 -8.58 10.75
C HIS A 7 -6.37 -9.30 10.10
N GLN A 8 -6.61 -9.86 8.91
CA GLN A 8 -5.64 -10.58 8.14
C GLN A 8 -4.59 -9.57 7.74
N HIS A 9 -3.49 -9.70 8.45
CA HIS A 9 -2.24 -9.08 8.14
C HIS A 9 -1.75 -9.72 6.83
N ARG A 10 -1.71 -8.92 5.76
CA ARG A 10 -1.35 -9.37 4.43
C ARG A 10 -0.27 -8.47 3.86
N ARG A 11 0.43 -8.98 2.85
CA ARG A 11 1.52 -8.30 2.17
C ARG A 11 1.14 -8.07 0.72
N TYR A 12 1.41 -6.87 0.22
CA TYR A 12 1.08 -6.44 -1.13
C TYR A 12 2.29 -5.80 -1.78
N ILE A 13 2.43 -5.98 -3.09
CA ILE A 13 3.33 -5.21 -3.94
C ILE A 13 2.54 -4.05 -4.51
N VAL A 14 3.10 -2.86 -4.38
CA VAL A 14 2.62 -1.66 -5.02
C VAL A 14 3.65 -1.20 -6.03
N ARG A 15 3.27 -1.03 -7.29
CA ARG A 15 4.15 -0.49 -8.34
C ARG A 15 3.80 0.95 -8.63
N TYR A 16 4.83 1.75 -8.85
CA TYR A 16 4.67 3.14 -9.22
C TYR A 16 4.25 3.30 -10.68
N PRO A 17 3.50 4.35 -11.03
CA PRO A 17 3.11 4.62 -12.40
C PRO A 17 4.31 4.84 -13.32
N ASP A 18 4.19 4.43 -14.58
CA ASP A 18 5.18 4.73 -15.61
C ASP A 18 5.42 6.25 -15.73
N GLY A 19 6.69 6.64 -15.83
CA GLY A 19 7.08 8.05 -15.94
C GLY A 19 7.15 8.81 -14.61
N MET A 20 6.89 8.16 -13.48
CA MET A 20 7.13 8.66 -12.13
C MET A 20 8.50 8.17 -11.61
N THR A 21 9.23 8.99 -10.86
CA THR A 21 10.46 8.51 -10.21
C THR A 21 10.14 7.65 -9.00
N ALA A 22 11.06 6.77 -8.61
CA ALA A 22 10.89 5.96 -7.40
C ALA A 22 10.79 6.84 -6.15
N GLU A 23 11.52 7.96 -6.06
CA GLU A 23 11.40 8.89 -4.94
C GLU A 23 10.03 9.57 -4.86
N GLU A 24 9.50 10.02 -6.00
CA GLU A 24 8.17 10.65 -6.07
C GLU A 24 7.07 9.65 -5.71
N GLY A 25 7.13 8.44 -6.28
CA GLY A 25 6.19 7.36 -5.99
C GLY A 25 6.20 6.95 -4.52
N HIS A 26 7.40 6.82 -3.94
CA HIS A 26 7.54 6.48 -2.53
C HIS A 26 7.01 7.57 -1.62
N ALA A 27 7.33 8.84 -1.89
CA ALA A 27 6.85 9.96 -1.09
C ALA A 27 5.33 10.09 -1.09
N LEU A 28 4.68 9.89 -2.24
CA LEU A 28 3.21 9.85 -2.31
C LEU A 28 2.61 8.69 -1.51
N LEU A 29 3.27 7.54 -1.57
CA LEU A 29 2.83 6.36 -0.82
C LEU A 29 3.00 6.53 0.69
N GLU A 30 4.11 7.10 1.14
CA GLU A 30 4.33 7.45 2.55
C GLU A 30 3.31 8.46 3.05
N GLN A 31 3.02 9.50 2.26
CA GLN A 31 2.01 10.49 2.62
C GLN A 31 0.61 9.83 2.75
N ALA A 32 0.22 9.01 1.79
CA ALA A 32 -1.07 8.30 1.83
C ALA A 32 -1.16 7.33 3.03
N ARG A 33 -0.06 6.65 3.36
CA ARG A 33 0.04 5.87 4.61
C ARG A 33 -0.20 6.74 5.82
N ASP A 34 0.51 7.86 5.95
CA ASP A 34 0.43 8.69 7.16
C ASP A 34 -0.96 9.29 7.38
N ASP A 35 -1.66 9.64 6.30
CA ASP A 35 -3.00 10.22 6.37
C ASP A 35 -4.09 9.19 6.70
N LEU A 36 -3.95 7.95 6.22
CA LEU A 36 -5.03 6.95 6.26
C LEU A 36 -4.76 5.78 7.21
N ALA A 37 -3.51 5.34 7.30
CA ALA A 37 -3.12 4.14 8.05
C ALA A 37 -1.63 4.17 8.48
N PRO A 38 -1.27 5.00 9.47
CA PRO A 38 0.13 5.21 9.89
C PRO A 38 0.79 3.95 10.46
N ASN A 39 0.02 2.90 10.75
CA ASN A 39 0.50 1.63 11.29
C ASN A 39 0.95 0.63 10.20
N LEU A 40 0.80 0.94 8.90
CA LEU A 40 1.29 0.06 7.84
C LEU A 40 2.81 0.13 7.73
N THR A 41 3.42 -1.01 7.43
CA THR A 41 4.84 -1.08 7.10
C THR A 41 5.02 -0.90 5.60
N LEU A 42 5.91 0.02 5.22
CA LEU A 42 6.33 0.23 3.83
C LEU A 42 7.80 -0.17 3.68
N ILE A 43 8.11 -0.93 2.64
CA ILE A 43 9.48 -1.33 2.29
C ILE A 43 9.70 -0.90 0.85
N ALA A 44 10.59 0.08 0.63
CA ALA A 44 10.90 0.58 -0.70
C ALA A 44 11.53 -0.50 -1.60
N ALA A 45 11.23 -0.43 -2.88
CA ALA A 45 11.82 -1.21 -3.96
C ALA A 45 12.10 -0.30 -5.17
N ASP A 46 12.82 -0.81 -6.18
CA ASP A 46 13.29 0.01 -7.31
C ASP A 46 12.15 0.62 -8.15
N ASP A 47 11.05 -0.10 -8.32
CA ASP A 47 9.88 0.30 -9.13
C ASP A 47 8.58 0.38 -8.30
N GLY A 48 8.70 0.43 -6.97
CA GLY A 48 7.54 0.30 -6.11
C GLY A 48 7.85 0.21 -4.62
N ALA A 49 6.94 -0.41 -3.90
CA ALA A 49 7.10 -0.75 -2.49
C ALA A 49 6.35 -2.04 -2.16
N THR A 50 6.80 -2.71 -1.11
CA THR A 50 5.99 -3.71 -0.42
C THR A 50 5.25 -3.03 0.72
N ILE A 51 3.95 -3.29 0.84
CA ILE A 51 3.10 -2.81 1.93
C ILE A 51 2.63 -4.00 2.74
N GLU A 52 2.74 -3.90 4.06
CA GLU A 52 2.35 -4.96 4.98
C GLU A 52 1.51 -4.37 6.12
N GLY A 53 0.39 -5.04 6.41
CA GLY A 53 -0.55 -4.61 7.45
C GLY A 53 -1.93 -5.22 7.31
N GLU A 54 -2.87 -4.68 8.07
CA GLU A 54 -4.27 -5.10 7.99
C GLU A 54 -4.86 -4.80 6.61
N THR A 55 -5.52 -5.80 6.02
CA THR A 55 -6.03 -5.74 4.65
C THR A 55 -6.83 -4.47 4.34
N TRP A 56 -7.75 -4.07 5.21
CA TRP A 56 -8.56 -2.86 4.98
C TRP A 56 -7.75 -1.56 4.98
N HIS A 57 -6.72 -1.47 5.83
CA HIS A 57 -5.82 -0.33 5.85
C HIS A 57 -4.98 -0.28 4.57
N VAL A 58 -4.44 -1.41 4.13
CA VAL A 58 -3.67 -1.48 2.88
C VAL A 58 -4.53 -1.07 1.69
N LEU A 59 -5.75 -1.63 1.57
CA LEU A 59 -6.68 -1.27 0.50
C LEU A 59 -7.06 0.21 0.53
N SER A 60 -7.23 0.82 1.72
CA SER A 60 -7.56 2.24 1.85
C SER A 60 -6.45 3.14 1.31
N VAL A 61 -5.19 2.85 1.64
CA VAL A 61 -4.02 3.58 1.11
C VAL A 61 -3.92 3.42 -0.40
N CYS A 62 -4.10 2.19 -0.89
CA CYS A 62 -4.04 1.87 -2.31
C CYS A 62 -5.14 2.59 -3.13
N LEU A 63 -6.37 2.65 -2.62
CA LEU A 63 -7.48 3.34 -3.28
C LEU A 63 -7.29 4.87 -3.36
N ALA A 64 -6.50 5.46 -2.47
CA ALA A 64 -6.14 6.87 -2.52
C ALA A 64 -5.12 7.20 -3.63
N LEU A 65 -4.45 6.18 -4.19
CA LEU A 65 -3.42 6.29 -5.22
C LEU A 65 -3.83 5.51 -6.48
N PRO A 66 -4.86 5.95 -7.21
CA PRO A 66 -5.52 5.15 -8.26
C PRO A 66 -4.66 4.82 -9.49
N LEU A 67 -3.49 5.43 -9.63
CA LEU A 67 -2.54 5.14 -10.70
C LEU A 67 -1.51 4.06 -10.32
N PHE A 68 -1.43 3.70 -9.04
CA PHE A 68 -0.47 2.71 -8.54
C PHE A 68 -1.06 1.32 -8.75
N GLU A 69 -0.26 0.38 -9.27
CA GLU A 69 -0.69 -1.01 -9.44
C GLU A 69 -0.52 -1.75 -8.12
N VAL A 70 -1.49 -2.57 -7.72
CA VAL A 70 -1.47 -3.27 -6.43
C VAL A 70 -1.75 -4.76 -6.63
N ASN A 71 -0.84 -5.60 -6.15
CA ASN A 71 -0.96 -7.06 -6.24
C ASN A 71 -0.70 -7.68 -4.86
N GLU A 72 -1.57 -8.58 -4.41
CA GLU A 72 -1.35 -9.35 -3.19
C GLU A 72 -0.22 -10.38 -3.39
N ILE A 73 0.66 -10.52 -2.39
CA ILE A 73 1.66 -11.59 -2.34
C ILE A 73 1.08 -12.74 -1.52
N LEU A 74 0.87 -13.90 -2.15
CA LEU A 74 0.44 -15.15 -1.51
C LEU A 74 1.60 -15.89 -0.83
#